data_AF-A0A5A9GV24-F1
#
_entry.id   AF-A0A5A9GV24-F1
#
_cell.length_a   1.000
_cell.length_b   1.000
_cell.length_c   1.000
_cell.angle_alpha   90.00
_cell.angle_beta   90.00
_cell.angle_gamma   90.00
#
_symmetry.space_group_name_H-M   'P 1'
#
loop_
_entity.id
_entity.type
_entity.pdbx_description
1 polymer ?
#
loop_
_entity_poly.entity_id
_entity_poly.type
_entity_poly.pdbx_seq_one_letter_code
_entity_poly.pdbx_strand_id
1 'polypeptide(L)'
;MPRLYPRFHPGPSAGRLDSFSERGARELARRIRTAWANIGWDVEVRVERIASEELGDGRSVAHFTVRSDLVNGLPQRRLEQAVRALPRAA
;
A
#
# COMPACT_ATOMS: atom_id res chain seq x y z
N MET A 1 1.20 -25.58 1.94
CA MET A 1 2.14 -24.76 1.15
C MET A 1 2.17 -23.35 1.73
N PRO A 2 3.35 -22.73 1.96
CA PRO A 2 3.42 -21.35 2.39
C PRO A 2 2.82 -20.46 1.30
N ARG A 3 1.97 -19.53 1.71
CA ARG A 3 1.24 -18.64 0.82
C ARG A 3 2.21 -17.58 0.29
N LEU A 4 2.50 -17.64 -1.00
CA LEU A 4 3.47 -16.75 -1.66
C LEU A 4 2.99 -15.30 -1.74
N TYR A 5 1.67 -15.06 -1.69
CA TYR A 5 1.08 -13.74 -1.95
C TYR A 5 0.58 -13.03 -0.67
N PRO A 6 0.89 -11.73 -0.51
CA PRO A 6 0.36 -10.91 0.58
C PRO A 6 -1.18 -10.89 0.61
N ARG A 7 -1.77 -10.72 1.80
CA ARG A 7 -3.21 -10.49 1.97
C ARG A 7 -3.49 -9.03 2.20
N PHE A 8 -4.25 -8.42 1.30
CA PHE A 8 -4.85 -7.12 1.50
C PHE A 8 -6.37 -7.27 1.38
N HIS A 9 -7.10 -6.64 2.29
CA HIS A 9 -8.55 -6.62 2.26
C HIS A 9 -8.99 -5.24 1.78
N PRO A 10 -9.95 -5.15 0.84
CA PRO A 10 -10.54 -3.87 0.48
C PRO A 10 -11.31 -3.31 1.69
N GLY A 11 -11.11 -2.04 1.98
CA GLY A 11 -11.78 -1.33 3.07
C GLY A 11 -10.87 -0.97 4.25
N PRO A 12 -11.37 -0.14 5.17
CA PRO A 12 -10.64 0.26 6.37
C PRO A 12 -10.30 -0.96 7.24
N SER A 13 -9.20 -0.87 7.98
CA SER A 13 -8.84 -1.93 8.93
C SER A 13 -9.90 -1.97 10.03
N ALA A 14 -10.61 -3.09 10.15
CA ALA A 14 -11.67 -3.24 11.15
C ALA A 14 -11.09 -2.97 12.56
N GLY A 15 -11.70 -2.02 13.29
CA GLY A 15 -11.37 -1.74 14.69
C GLY A 15 -10.27 -0.70 14.95
N ARG A 16 -9.79 0.06 13.95
CA ARG A 16 -8.81 1.14 14.16
C ARG A 16 -9.35 2.49 13.68
N LEU A 17 -9.58 3.43 14.60
CA LEU A 17 -10.07 4.79 14.30
C LEU A 17 -9.16 5.56 13.34
N ASP A 18 -7.87 5.22 13.28
CA ASP A 18 -6.89 5.84 12.36
C ASP A 18 -6.97 5.32 10.91
N SER A 19 -7.91 4.43 10.58
CA SER A 19 -8.02 3.79 9.26
C SER A 19 -8.20 4.77 8.11
N PHE A 20 -8.66 5.98 8.42
CA PHE A 20 -8.87 7.06 7.46
C PHE A 20 -7.86 8.20 7.60
N SER A 21 -6.86 8.08 8.47
CA SER A 21 -5.81 9.10 8.62
C SER A 21 -4.82 9.04 7.46
N GLU A 22 -4.21 10.19 7.12
CA GLU A 22 -3.16 10.25 6.12
C GLU A 22 -1.99 9.33 6.48
N ARG A 23 -1.60 9.33 7.76
CA ARG A 23 -0.52 8.48 8.28
C ARG A 23 -0.85 6.99 8.09
N GLY A 24 -2.08 6.58 8.42
CA GLY A 24 -2.54 5.21 8.24
C GLY A 24 -2.52 4.79 6.77
N ALA A 25 -3.00 5.67 5.88
CA ALA A 25 -3.01 5.42 4.44
C ALA A 25 -1.58 5.33 3.85
N ARG A 26 -0.67 6.21 4.26
CA ARG A 26 0.75 6.16 3.86
C ARG A 26 1.44 4.88 4.36
N GLU A 27 1.17 4.47 5.60
CA GLU A 27 1.71 3.23 6.17
C GLU A 27 1.17 1.99 5.44
N LEU A 28 -0.13 1.95 5.12
CA LEU A 28 -0.72 0.88 4.32
C LEU A 28 -0.11 0.83 2.91
N ALA A 29 0.03 1.98 2.25
CA ALA A 29 0.66 2.06 0.93
C ALA A 29 2.12 1.56 0.94
N ARG A 30 2.87 1.87 1.99
CA ARG A 30 4.23 1.34 2.21
C ARG A 30 4.21 -0.18 2.37
N ARG A 31 3.32 -0.72 3.21
CA ARG A 31 3.20 -2.17 3.44
C ARG A 31 2.84 -2.94 2.17
N ILE A 32 1.93 -2.42 1.34
CA ILE A 32 1.56 -3.03 0.06
C ILE A 32 2.79 -3.11 -0.86
N ARG A 33 3.49 -1.99 -1.06
CA ARG A 33 4.69 -1.94 -1.91
C ARG A 33 5.78 -2.90 -1.42
N THR A 34 6.12 -2.85 -0.13
CA THR A 34 7.17 -3.72 0.43
C THR A 34 6.81 -5.21 0.31
N ALA A 35 5.55 -5.58 0.56
CA ALA A 35 5.17 -6.98 0.53
C ALA A 35 5.26 -7.59 -0.88
N TRP A 36 4.89 -6.83 -1.92
CA TRP A 36 5.05 -7.25 -3.31
C TRP A 36 6.50 -7.19 -3.79
N ALA A 37 7.27 -6.16 -3.39
CA ALA A 37 8.68 -6.06 -3.71
C ALA A 37 9.49 -7.25 -3.16
N ASN A 38 9.19 -7.72 -1.95
CA ASN A 38 9.83 -8.88 -1.34
C ASN A 38 9.64 -10.18 -2.12
N ILE A 39 8.64 -10.26 -3.00
CA ILE A 39 8.37 -11.40 -3.87
C ILE A 39 8.65 -11.10 -5.35
N GLY A 40 9.36 -10.00 -5.64
CA GLY A 40 9.86 -9.66 -6.98
C GLY A 40 8.87 -8.93 -7.88
N TRP A 41 7.86 -8.28 -7.31
CA TRP A 41 6.83 -7.56 -8.07
C TRP A 41 6.86 -6.07 -7.76
N ASP A 42 6.64 -5.26 -8.80
CA ASP A 42 6.44 -3.83 -8.68
C ASP A 42 4.93 -3.54 -8.67
N VAL A 43 4.52 -2.64 -7.79
CA VAL A 43 3.14 -2.21 -7.65
C VAL A 43 3.09 -0.71 -7.44
N GLU A 44 2.24 -0.05 -8.20
CA GLU A 44 1.98 1.37 -7.98
C GLU A 44 0.89 1.49 -6.91
N VAL A 45 1.17 2.30 -5.89
CA VAL A 45 0.22 2.54 -4.80
C VAL A 45 0.15 4.02 -4.51
N ARG A 46 -1.06 4.60 -4.58
CA ARG A 46 -1.35 6.02 -4.37
C ARG A 46 -2.22 6.21 -3.14
N VAL A 47 -1.96 7.28 -2.41
CA VAL A 47 -2.81 7.75 -1.30
C VAL A 47 -3.61 8.93 -1.81
N GLU A 48 -4.92 8.88 -1.67
CA GLU A 48 -5.83 9.91 -2.16
C GLU A 48 -6.75 10.39 -1.04
N ARG A 49 -7.01 11.70 -0.98
CA ARG A 49 -8.02 12.28 -0.10
C ARG A 49 -9.38 12.17 -0.78
N ILE A 50 -10.36 11.54 -0.11
CA ILE A 50 -11.69 11.25 -0.70
C ILE A 50 -12.84 11.99 -0.03
N ALA A 51 -12.68 12.45 1.21
CA ALA A 51 -13.69 13.25 1.87
C ALA A 51 -13.05 14.15 2.94
N SER A 52 -13.80 15.16 3.36
CA SER A 52 -13.51 15.96 4.54
C SER A 52 -14.82 16.07 5.31
N GLU A 53 -14.84 15.60 6.54
CA GLU A 53 -15.99 15.78 7.44
C GLU A 53 -15.65 16.91 8.41
N GLU A 54 -16.49 17.94 8.47
CA GLU A 54 -16.39 18.94 9.54
C GLU A 54 -17.05 18.38 10.80
N LEU A 55 -16.26 18.20 11.84
CA LEU A 55 -16.78 17.98 13.18
C LEU A 55 -17.28 19.33 13.69
N GLY A 56 -18.46 19.34 14.32
CA GLY A 56 -19.14 20.55 14.80
C GLY A 56 -18.40 21.37 15.87
N ASP A 57 -17.14 21.04 16.16
CA ASP A 57 -16.20 21.76 17.02
C ASP A 57 -15.11 22.51 16.22
N GLY A 58 -15.25 22.62 14.89
CA GLY A 58 -14.33 23.33 14.01
C GLY A 58 -13.13 22.50 13.55
N ARG A 59 -13.07 21.21 13.89
CA ARG A 59 -12.06 20.27 13.36
C ARG A 59 -12.57 19.65 12.06
N SER A 60 -11.67 19.43 11.10
CA SER A 60 -12.01 18.70 9.86
C SER A 60 -11.23 17.39 9.81
N VAL A 61 -11.93 16.26 9.68
CA VAL A 61 -11.31 14.94 9.47
C VAL A 61 -11.30 14.67 7.98
N ALA A 62 -10.10 14.65 7.41
CA ALA A 62 -9.90 14.21 6.04
C ALA A 62 -9.88 12.68 5.99
N HIS A 63 -10.68 12.09 5.12
CA HIS A 63 -10.65 10.66 4.83
C HIS A 63 -9.69 10.38 3.67
N PHE A 64 -8.77 9.46 3.91
CA PHE A 64 -7.81 9.00 2.91
C PHE A 64 -8.13 7.57 2.47
N THR A 65 -7.90 7.29 1.19
CA THR A 65 -7.97 5.95 0.60
C THR A 65 -6.62 5.57 0.00
N VAL A 66 -6.42 4.27 -0.21
CA VAL A 66 -5.23 3.73 -0.87
C VAL A 66 -5.67 3.01 -2.14
N ARG A 67 -5.21 3.48 -3.30
CA ARG A 67 -5.45 2.85 -4.60
C ARG A 67 -4.19 2.16 -5.09
N SER A 68 -4.36 1.00 -5.71
CA SER A 68 -3.28 0.24 -6.35
C SER A 68 -3.65 -0.14 -7.76
N ASP A 69 -2.63 -0.39 -8.59
CA ASP A 69 -2.76 -0.91 -9.96
C ASP A 69 -2.93 -2.44 -10.04
N LEU A 70 -3.17 -3.10 -8.90
CA LEU A 70 -3.47 -4.53 -8.83
C LEU A 70 -4.74 -4.86 -9.62
N VAL A 71 -4.68 -5.92 -10.43
CA VAL A 71 -5.84 -6.48 -11.13
C VAL A 71 -6.26 -7.76 -10.41
N ASN A 72 -7.50 -7.82 -9.92
CA ASN A 72 -8.00 -8.93 -9.10
C ASN A 72 -7.09 -9.26 -7.89
N GLY A 73 -6.44 -8.23 -7.34
CA GLY A 73 -5.51 -8.37 -6.21
C GLY A 73 -4.11 -8.88 -6.60
N LEU A 74 -3.77 -8.93 -7.88
CA LEU A 74 -2.47 -9.41 -8.38
C LEU A 74 -1.69 -8.33 -9.15
N PRO A 75 -0.35 -8.25 -8.96
CA PRO A 75 0.51 -7.31 -9.65
C PRO A 75 0.64 -7.69 -11.13
N GLN A 76 0.87 -6.69 -11.98
CA GLN A 76 1.03 -6.88 -13.42
C GLN A 76 2.48 -6.67 -13.88
N ARG A 77 3.31 -5.97 -13.08
CA ARG A 77 4.70 -5.66 -13.40
C ARG A 77 5.64 -6.42 -12.51
N ARG A 78 6.52 -7.23 -13.10
CA ARG A 78 7.68 -7.72 -12.35
C ARG A 78 8.61 -6.55 -12.08
N LEU A 79 9.26 -6.57 -10.92
CA LEU A 79 10.50 -5.83 -10.78
C LEU A 79 11.46 -6.46 -11.77
N GLU A 80 11.70 -5.80 -12.90
CA GLU A 80 12.88 -6.11 -13.70
C GLU A 80 14.05 -6.10 -12.72
N GLN A 81 14.90 -7.14 -12.76
CA GLN A 81 16.09 -7.20 -11.92
C GLN A 81 17.03 -6.06 -12.34
N ALA A 82 16.75 -4.84 -11.87
CA ALA A 82 17.67 -3.74 -11.92
C ALA A 82 18.80 -4.10 -10.94
N VAL A 83 19.85 -4.68 -11.53
CA VAL A 83 21.16 -4.94 -10.94
C VAL A 83 21.22 -6.22 -10.09
N ARG A 84 21.45 -7.32 -10.82
CA ARG A 84 22.57 -8.22 -10.53
C ARG A 84 23.77 -7.35 -10.11
N ALA A 85 23.92 -7.09 -8.81
CA ALA A 85 25.13 -6.49 -8.30
C ALA A 85 26.28 -7.45 -8.62
N LEU A 86 27.13 -6.98 -9.53
CA LEU A 86 28.29 -7.65 -10.13
C LEU A 86 29.22 -8.31 -9.09
N PRO A 87 30.02 -9.30 -9.50
CA PRO A 87 30.79 -10.14 -8.59
C PRO A 87 31.87 -9.31 -7.90
N ARG A 88 32.03 -9.47 -6.59
CA ARG A 88 33.30 -9.10 -5.95
C ARG A 88 34.31 -10.19 -6.26
N ALA A 89 35.13 -9.91 -7.27
CA ALA A 89 36.43 -10.52 -7.43
C ALA A 89 37.38 -9.98 -6.35
N ALA A 90 37.97 -10.89 -5.57
CA ALA A 90 39.36 -10.93 -5.08
C ALA A 90 39.44 -11.97 -3.97
#